data_AF-A0AA95FEJ3-F1
#
_entry.id   AF-A0AA95FEJ3-F1
#
_cell.length_a   1.000
_cell.length_b   1.000
_cell.length_c   1.000
_cell.angle_alpha   90.00
_cell.angle_beta   90.00
_cell.angle_gamma   90.00
#
_symmetry.space_group_name_H-M   'P 1'
#
loop_
_entity.id
_entity.type
_entity.pdbx_description
1 polymer ?
#
loop_
_entity_poly.entity_id
_entity_poly.type
_entity_poly.pdbx_seq_one_letter_code
_entity_poly.pdbx_strand_id
1 'polypeptide(L)'
;MKNFLAILFLIPFLGASQSLETLKLDIPKTNLEPKDVSFKEDAIYLDKKKCFIYIMKHDIVIDNERVPNYFEITSLDNKVLFSGIIKKNESGNFENIINFRPIEKLYKNSKIIGRNKLILNLSSNQVLNNDCTLNIDNLRLFYEKSNENN
;
A
#
# COMPACT_ATOMS: atom_id res chain seq x y z
N MET A 1 50.08 -31.63 -11.21
CA MET A 1 49.83 -30.35 -10.50
C MET A 1 48.72 -29.59 -11.20
N LYS A 2 47.55 -29.49 -10.55
CA LYS A 2 46.73 -28.28 -10.34
C LYS A 2 45.29 -28.71 -10.10
N ASN A 3 44.96 -28.86 -8.82
CA ASN A 3 43.59 -28.93 -8.34
C ASN A 3 42.91 -27.60 -8.71
N PHE A 4 41.82 -27.66 -9.46
CA PHE A 4 40.91 -26.53 -9.62
C PHE A 4 39.96 -26.54 -8.42
N LEU A 5 40.31 -25.76 -7.39
CA LEU A 5 39.43 -25.47 -6.26
C LEU A 5 38.42 -24.39 -6.74
N ALA A 6 37.19 -24.79 -7.04
CA ALA A 6 36.10 -23.86 -7.31
C ALA A 6 35.57 -23.34 -5.96
N ILE A 7 36.04 -22.17 -5.53
CA ILE A 7 35.49 -21.46 -4.38
C ILE A 7 34.18 -20.81 -4.85
N LEU A 8 33.06 -21.44 -4.47
CA LEU A 8 31.73 -20.84 -4.62
C LEU A 8 31.63 -19.69 -3.60
N PHE A 9 31.73 -18.45 -4.08
CA PHE A 9 31.38 -17.28 -3.26
C PHE A 9 29.86 -17.28 -3.03
N LEU A 10 29.44 -17.77 -1.87
CA LEU A 10 28.13 -17.46 -1.30
C LEU A 10 28.15 -15.97 -0.92
N ILE A 11 27.69 -15.11 -1.84
CA ILE A 11 27.37 -13.73 -1.50
C ILE A 11 26.07 -13.78 -0.69
N PRO A 12 26.06 -13.44 0.60
CA PRO A 12 24.79 -13.26 1.29
C PRO A 12 24.13 -12.04 0.65
N PHE A 13 23.00 -12.26 -0.04
CA PHE A 13 22.08 -11.19 -0.39
C PHE A 13 21.58 -10.58 0.94
N LEU A 14 22.31 -9.59 1.45
CA LEU A 14 21.82 -8.66 2.45
C LEU A 14 20.76 -7.80 1.75
N GLY A 15 19.53 -8.31 1.71
CA GLY A 15 18.36 -7.51 1.38
C GLY A 15 18.26 -6.40 2.42
N ALA A 16 18.64 -5.19 2.05
CA ALA A 16 18.43 -4.02 2.89
C ALA A 16 16.92 -3.87 3.12
N SER A 17 16.46 -4.21 4.32
CA SER A 17 15.13 -3.85 4.79
C SER A 17 15.09 -2.34 4.94
N GLN A 18 14.76 -1.62 3.87
CA GLN A 18 14.39 -0.21 3.97
C GLN A 18 13.21 -0.13 4.92
N SER A 19 13.42 0.41 6.12
CA SER A 19 12.32 0.76 7.02
C SER A 19 11.42 1.73 6.26
N LEU A 20 10.22 1.28 5.91
CA LEU A 20 9.23 2.11 5.24
C LEU A 20 8.72 3.15 6.24
N GLU A 21 9.31 4.35 6.20
CA GLU A 21 8.85 5.48 7.02
C GLU A 21 7.45 5.91 6.56
N THR A 22 6.52 5.99 7.50
CA THR A 22 5.16 6.49 7.26
C THR A 22 5.05 7.97 7.59
N LEU A 23 4.15 8.68 6.93
CA LEU A 23 3.81 10.06 7.23
C LEU A 23 3.32 10.19 8.67
N LYS A 24 3.93 11.12 9.42
CA LYS A 24 3.52 11.49 10.78
C LYS A 24 2.54 12.65 10.69
N LEU A 25 1.27 12.34 10.44
CA LEU A 25 0.22 13.35 10.35
C LEU A 25 -0.32 13.67 11.74
N ASP A 26 -0.64 14.95 11.97
CA ASP A 26 -1.36 15.41 13.14
C ASP A 26 -2.85 15.07 12.99
N ILE A 27 -3.21 13.83 13.36
CA ILE A 27 -4.55 13.23 13.27
C ILE A 27 -4.86 12.57 14.63
N PRO A 28 -6.11 12.63 15.12
CA PRO A 28 -6.51 11.98 16.37
C PRO A 28 -6.07 10.52 16.43
N LYS A 29 -5.32 10.19 17.48
CA LYS A 29 -4.87 8.84 17.77
C LYS A 29 -5.89 8.16 18.67
N THR A 30 -6.33 7.00 18.23
CA THR A 30 -7.00 5.97 19.02
C THR A 30 -5.93 4.97 19.53
N ASN A 31 -6.23 4.12 20.50
CA ASN A 31 -5.29 3.08 20.94
C ASN A 31 -5.39 1.82 20.05
N LEU A 32 -5.78 1.99 18.78
CA LEU A 32 -6.10 0.90 17.85
C LEU A 32 -5.12 0.80 16.67
N GLU A 33 -3.95 1.43 16.77
CA GLU A 33 -2.88 1.26 15.79
C GLU A 33 -2.41 -0.20 15.73
N PRO A 34 -2.35 -0.82 14.54
CA PRO A 34 -1.73 -2.13 14.38
C PRO A 34 -0.25 -2.12 14.77
N LYS A 35 0.17 -3.10 15.56
CA LYS A 35 1.58 -3.31 15.95
C LYS A 35 2.35 -4.08 14.88
N ASP A 36 1.65 -4.92 14.12
CA ASP A 36 2.21 -5.69 13.01
C ASP A 36 1.34 -5.52 11.76
N VAL A 37 1.99 -5.27 10.62
CA VAL A 37 1.35 -5.20 9.31
C VAL A 37 2.12 -6.11 8.37
N SER A 38 1.46 -7.14 7.86
CA SER A 38 2.07 -8.09 6.93
C SER A 38 1.22 -8.30 5.69
N PHE A 39 1.89 -8.62 4.59
CA PHE A 39 1.31 -8.81 3.27
C PHE A 39 1.63 -10.22 2.80
N LYS A 40 0.61 -10.99 2.41
CA LYS A 40 0.78 -12.31 1.79
C LYS A 40 -0.03 -12.31 0.51
N GLU A 41 0.63 -12.43 -0.64
CA GLU A 41 0.01 -12.50 -1.98
C GLU A 41 -1.24 -11.62 -2.16
N ASP A 42 -2.41 -12.20 -1.89
CA ASP A 42 -3.77 -11.66 -2.06
C ASP A 42 -4.40 -11.09 -0.78
N ALA A 43 -3.64 -10.94 0.30
CA ALA A 43 -4.17 -10.64 1.62
C ALA A 43 -3.27 -9.69 2.42
N ILE A 44 -3.91 -8.87 3.25
CA ILE A 44 -3.29 -7.95 4.20
C ILE A 44 -3.71 -8.37 5.60
N TYR A 45 -2.70 -8.50 6.48
CA TYR A 45 -2.86 -8.89 7.86
C TYR A 45 -2.48 -7.73 8.78
N LEU A 46 -3.34 -7.43 9.74
CA LEU A 46 -3.06 -6.50 10.84
C LEU A 46 -3.03 -7.32 12.13
N ASP A 47 -1.98 -7.19 12.93
CA ASP A 47 -1.77 -7.97 14.16
C ASP A 47 -2.02 -9.48 13.95
N LYS A 48 -1.47 -10.01 12.83
CA LYS A 48 -1.59 -11.41 12.40
C LYS A 48 -3.01 -11.87 12.03
N LYS A 49 -4.02 -10.98 12.03
CA LYS A 49 -5.39 -11.25 11.59
C LYS A 49 -5.56 -10.84 10.14
N LYS A 50 -6.11 -11.72 9.29
CA LYS A 50 -6.46 -11.37 7.90
C LYS A 50 -7.57 -10.31 7.95
N CYS A 51 -7.31 -9.12 7.42
CA CYS A 51 -8.27 -8.00 7.46
C CYS A 51 -8.78 -7.60 6.09
N PHE A 52 -7.92 -7.67 5.07
CA PHE A 52 -8.28 -7.21 3.72
C PHE A 52 -7.77 -8.18 2.67
N ILE A 53 -8.45 -8.18 1.52
CA ILE A 53 -8.02 -8.87 0.31
C ILE A 53 -7.39 -7.83 -0.61
N TYR A 54 -6.34 -8.23 -1.31
CA TYR A 54 -5.69 -7.45 -2.34
C TYR A 54 -5.81 -8.16 -3.69
N ILE A 55 -6.27 -7.43 -4.69
CA ILE A 55 -6.37 -7.92 -6.05
C ILE A 55 -5.48 -7.04 -6.91
N MET A 56 -4.64 -7.65 -7.75
CA MET A 56 -3.84 -6.94 -8.75
C MET A 56 -4.19 -7.50 -10.12
N LYS A 57 -4.49 -6.61 -11.06
CA LYS A 57 -4.79 -6.94 -12.45
C LYS A 57 -3.80 -6.19 -13.33
N HIS A 58 -3.25 -6.88 -14.30
CA HIS A 58 -2.34 -6.30 -15.29
C HIS A 58 -3.07 -6.10 -16.62
N ASP A 59 -2.70 -5.04 -17.34
CA ASP A 59 -3.14 -4.80 -18.71
C ASP A 59 -4.67 -4.83 -18.91
N ILE A 60 -5.41 -4.21 -18.00
CA ILE A 60 -6.87 -4.11 -18.12
C ILE A 60 -7.27 -2.87 -18.91
N VAL A 61 -8.50 -2.84 -19.42
CA VAL A 61 -9.09 -1.67 -20.07
C VAL A 61 -10.10 -1.04 -19.13
N ILE A 62 -9.91 0.24 -18.80
CA ILE A 62 -10.85 1.06 -18.04
C ILE A 62 -11.12 2.31 -18.88
N ASP A 63 -12.38 2.62 -19.15
CA ASP A 63 -12.79 3.81 -19.93
C ASP A 63 -12.03 3.97 -21.26
N ASN A 64 -11.87 2.86 -21.99
CA ASN A 64 -11.11 2.74 -23.23
C ASN A 64 -9.59 3.00 -23.13
N GLU A 65 -9.05 3.18 -21.93
CA GLU A 65 -7.62 3.29 -21.68
C GLU A 65 -7.03 1.97 -21.16
N ARG A 66 -5.86 1.59 -21.70
CA ARG A 66 -5.10 0.45 -21.19
C ARG A 66 -4.36 0.85 -19.91
N VAL A 67 -4.69 0.16 -18.83
CA VAL A 67 -4.14 0.38 -17.50
C VAL A 67 -3.16 -0.76 -17.17
N PRO A 68 -1.85 -0.49 -17.05
CA PRO A 68 -0.84 -1.54 -16.93
C PRO A 68 -0.88 -2.25 -15.58
N ASN A 69 -1.10 -1.51 -14.48
CA ASN A 69 -1.24 -2.08 -13.16
C ASN A 69 -2.41 -1.43 -12.44
N TYR A 70 -3.45 -2.22 -12.26
CA TYR A 70 -4.60 -1.85 -11.46
C TYR A 70 -4.64 -2.71 -10.20
N PHE A 71 -5.05 -2.11 -9.10
CA PHE A 71 -5.23 -2.84 -7.85
C PHE A 71 -6.51 -2.47 -7.12
N GLU A 72 -7.00 -3.41 -6.32
CA GLU A 72 -8.09 -3.23 -5.38
C GLU A 72 -7.66 -3.73 -3.99
N ILE A 73 -8.15 -3.06 -2.97
CA ILE A 73 -8.11 -3.50 -1.57
C ILE A 73 -9.55 -3.54 -1.10
N THR A 74 -10.00 -4.73 -0.71
CA THR A 74 -11.39 -4.97 -0.31
C THR A 74 -11.49 -5.41 1.13
N SER A 75 -12.66 -5.22 1.74
CA SER A 75 -13.01 -5.95 2.96
C SER A 75 -13.09 -7.46 2.68
N LEU A 76 -13.18 -8.26 3.74
CA LEU A 76 -13.40 -9.71 3.62
C LEU A 76 -14.76 -10.06 2.99
N ASP A 77 -15.73 -9.14 3.04
CA ASP A 77 -17.04 -9.26 2.37
C ASP A 77 -17.01 -8.75 0.91
N ASN A 78 -15.81 -8.61 0.32
CA ASN A 78 -15.60 -8.16 -1.06
C ASN A 78 -16.07 -6.73 -1.37
N LYS A 79 -16.28 -5.88 -0.36
CA LYS A 79 -16.53 -4.45 -0.58
C LYS A 79 -15.22 -3.75 -0.93
N VAL A 80 -15.13 -3.13 -2.10
CA VAL A 80 -13.95 -2.34 -2.50
C VAL A 80 -13.81 -1.10 -1.63
N LEU A 81 -12.70 -0.99 -0.91
CA LEU A 81 -12.38 0.15 -0.05
C LEU A 81 -11.43 1.11 -0.78
N PHE A 82 -10.42 0.56 -1.44
CA PHE A 82 -9.45 1.34 -2.19
C PHE A 82 -9.23 0.68 -3.55
N SER A 83 -9.17 1.45 -4.60
CA SER A 83 -8.75 0.96 -5.92
C SER A 83 -7.80 1.95 -6.54
N GLY A 84 -6.74 1.50 -7.19
CA GLY A 84 -5.77 2.43 -7.75
C GLY A 84 -5.07 1.91 -8.99
N ILE A 85 -4.46 2.85 -9.69
CA ILE A 85 -3.64 2.61 -10.87
C ILE A 85 -2.21 2.96 -10.49
N ILE A 86 -1.26 2.10 -10.85
CA ILE A 86 0.17 2.37 -10.72
C ILE A 86 0.79 2.38 -12.12
N LYS A 87 1.38 3.51 -12.51
CA LYS A 87 2.02 3.68 -13.82
C LYS A 87 3.30 4.49 -13.70
N LYS A 88 4.12 4.48 -14.75
CA LYS A 88 5.23 5.42 -14.88
C LYS A 88 4.72 6.71 -15.52
N ASN A 89 5.15 7.85 -14.99
CA ASN A 89 4.94 9.15 -15.62
C ASN A 89 5.92 9.36 -16.80
N GLU A 90 5.82 10.51 -17.47
CA GLU A 90 6.67 10.87 -18.61
C GLU A 90 8.17 10.87 -18.28
N SER A 91 8.54 11.18 -17.03
CA SER A 91 9.92 11.13 -16.53
C SER A 91 10.38 9.72 -16.13
N GLY A 92 9.54 8.70 -16.32
CA GLY A 92 9.83 7.31 -15.98
C GLY A 92 9.68 6.94 -14.50
N ASN A 93 9.24 7.89 -13.65
CA ASN A 93 9.01 7.68 -12.23
C ASN A 93 7.65 7.03 -11.98
N PHE A 94 7.56 6.13 -11.01
CA PHE A 94 6.26 5.56 -10.62
C PHE A 94 5.38 6.62 -9.96
N GLU A 95 4.11 6.60 -10.32
CA GLU A 95 3.04 7.33 -9.68
C GLU A 95 1.82 6.44 -9.52
N ASN A 96 0.93 6.82 -8.61
CA ASN A 96 -0.37 6.19 -8.46
C ASN A 96 -1.48 7.21 -8.24
N ILE A 97 -2.66 6.85 -8.71
CA ILE A 97 -3.92 7.51 -8.38
C ILE A 97 -4.78 6.45 -7.71
N ILE A 98 -5.30 6.78 -6.53
CA ILE A 98 -6.07 5.84 -5.70
C ILE A 98 -7.44 6.46 -5.44
N ASN A 99 -8.50 5.73 -5.75
CA ASN A 99 -9.86 6.07 -5.34
C ASN A 99 -10.11 5.56 -3.92
N PHE A 100 -10.29 6.48 -2.99
CA PHE A 100 -10.76 6.21 -1.63
C PHE A 100 -12.29 6.10 -1.65
N ARG A 101 -12.80 4.91 -1.99
CA ARG A 101 -14.23 4.66 -2.20
C ARG A 101 -15.11 5.09 -1.02
N PRO A 102 -14.75 4.85 0.26
CA PRO A 102 -15.58 5.23 1.41
C PRO A 102 -15.84 6.73 1.55
N ILE A 103 -15.03 7.58 0.93
CA ILE A 103 -15.18 9.05 0.96
C ILE A 103 -15.30 9.67 -0.43
N GLU A 104 -15.37 8.84 -1.48
CA GLU A 104 -15.50 9.26 -2.89
C GLU A 104 -14.46 10.30 -3.33
N LYS A 105 -13.19 10.10 -2.96
CA LYS A 105 -12.07 10.99 -3.33
C LYS A 105 -10.98 10.29 -4.12
N LEU A 106 -10.38 11.02 -5.07
CA LEU A 106 -9.16 10.62 -5.76
C LEU A 106 -7.94 11.14 -5.01
N TYR A 107 -7.13 10.23 -4.54
CA TYR A 107 -5.93 10.46 -3.76
C TYR A 107 -4.67 10.29 -4.61
N LYS A 108 -3.74 11.23 -4.48
CA LYS A 108 -2.38 11.16 -5.03
C LYS A 108 -1.38 11.63 -3.97
N ASN A 109 -0.30 10.89 -3.80
CA ASN A 109 0.84 11.32 -3.00
C ASN A 109 2.12 10.63 -3.50
N SER A 110 3.10 11.42 -3.93
CA SER A 110 4.39 10.98 -4.48
C SER A 110 5.21 10.09 -3.53
N LYS A 111 5.00 10.22 -2.22
CA LYS A 111 5.67 9.40 -1.19
C LYS A 111 4.94 8.07 -0.96
N ILE A 112 3.66 7.95 -1.30
CA ILE A 112 2.78 6.80 -1.03
C ILE A 112 2.39 6.10 -2.33
N ILE A 113 3.34 5.34 -2.88
CA ILE A 113 3.15 4.57 -4.11
C ILE A 113 2.96 3.08 -3.80
N GLY A 114 1.88 2.51 -4.31
CA GLY A 114 1.56 1.09 -4.22
C GLY A 114 0.97 0.63 -2.89
N ARG A 115 0.54 -0.65 -2.85
CA ARG A 115 -0.20 -1.24 -1.73
C ARG A 115 0.51 -1.08 -0.39
N ASN A 116 1.78 -1.48 -0.31
CA ASN A 116 2.46 -1.61 0.97
C ASN A 116 2.58 -0.25 1.66
N LYS A 117 3.03 0.78 0.91
CA LYS A 117 3.11 2.15 1.42
C LYS A 117 1.73 2.69 1.80
N LEU A 118 0.71 2.46 0.99
CA LEU A 118 -0.66 2.88 1.30
C LEU A 118 -1.13 2.29 2.64
N ILE A 119 -1.09 0.97 2.78
CA ILE A 119 -1.58 0.28 3.98
C ILE A 119 -0.78 0.67 5.23
N LEU A 120 0.54 0.78 5.14
CA LEU A 120 1.36 1.19 6.27
C LEU A 120 1.00 2.61 6.74
N ASN A 121 0.83 3.55 5.80
CA ASN A 121 0.46 4.93 6.13
C ASN A 121 -0.95 5.04 6.69
N LEU A 122 -1.90 4.30 6.13
CA LEU A 122 -3.26 4.24 6.66
C LEU A 122 -3.29 3.60 8.07
N SER A 123 -2.46 2.59 8.32
CA SER A 123 -2.38 1.92 9.63
C SER A 123 -1.73 2.81 10.70
N SER A 124 -0.59 3.45 10.39
CA SER A 124 0.11 4.32 11.36
C SER A 124 -0.63 5.63 11.66
N ASN A 125 -1.51 6.05 10.75
CA ASN A 125 -2.44 7.15 10.97
C ASN A 125 -3.82 6.68 11.44
N GLN A 126 -3.95 5.39 11.78
CA GLN A 126 -5.14 4.78 12.39
C GLN A 126 -6.41 5.07 11.60
N VAL A 127 -6.25 5.04 10.29
CA VAL A 127 -7.34 4.90 9.33
C VAL A 127 -7.73 3.42 9.28
N LEU A 128 -6.74 2.52 9.24
CA LEU A 128 -6.95 1.08 9.37
C LEU A 128 -6.52 0.64 10.77
N ASN A 129 -7.47 0.09 11.52
CA ASN A 129 -7.27 -0.28 12.91
C ASN A 129 -6.91 -1.76 13.08
N ASN A 130 -6.31 -2.11 14.21
CA ASN A 130 -5.90 -3.49 14.55
C ASN A 130 -7.05 -4.49 14.65
N ASP A 131 -8.28 -4.02 14.86
CA ASP A 131 -9.50 -4.84 14.84
C ASP A 131 -10.05 -5.10 13.42
N CYS A 132 -9.36 -4.62 12.38
CA CYS A 132 -9.74 -4.58 10.96
C CYS A 132 -10.80 -3.53 10.59
N THR A 133 -11.14 -2.60 11.48
CA THR A 133 -12.09 -1.52 11.16
C THR A 133 -11.43 -0.40 10.36
N LEU A 134 -12.25 0.32 9.59
CA LEU A 134 -11.87 1.53 8.88
C LEU A 134 -12.45 2.74 9.63
N ASN A 135 -11.58 3.63 10.10
CA ASN A 135 -11.97 4.90 10.70
C ASN A 135 -12.18 5.96 9.60
N ILE A 136 -13.44 6.29 9.32
CA ILE A 136 -13.83 7.23 8.25
C ILE A 136 -13.37 8.66 8.53
N ASP A 137 -13.41 9.11 9.79
CA ASP A 137 -13.00 10.47 10.14
C ASP A 137 -11.50 10.63 9.97
N ASN A 138 -10.71 9.65 10.43
CA ASN A 138 -9.27 9.63 10.18
C ASN A 138 -8.95 9.50 8.68
N LEU A 139 -9.74 8.77 7.90
CA LEU A 139 -9.56 8.69 6.44
C LEU A 139 -9.74 10.06 5.77
N ARG A 140 -10.74 10.85 6.20
CA ARG A 140 -10.94 12.23 5.71
C ARG A 140 -9.77 13.14 6.06
N LEU A 141 -9.34 13.13 7.33
CA LEU A 141 -8.20 13.93 7.78
C LEU A 141 -6.89 13.51 7.10
N PHE A 142 -6.69 12.20 6.89
CA PHE A 142 -5.55 11.66 6.17
C PHE A 142 -5.53 12.18 4.73
N TYR A 143 -6.68 12.15 4.04
CA TYR A 143 -6.82 12.72 2.72
C TYR A 143 -6.48 14.21 2.71
N GLU A 144 -7.12 15.01 3.56
CA GLU A 144 -6.94 16.47 3.60
C GLU A 144 -5.49 16.89 3.86
N LYS A 145 -4.79 16.17 4.75
CA LYS A 145 -3.43 16.53 5.19
C LYS A 145 -2.32 15.94 4.33
N SER A 146 -2.59 14.92 3.51
CA SER A 146 -1.54 14.22 2.75
C SER A 146 -1.77 14.18 1.24
N ASN A 147 -2.95 14.51 0.75
CA ASN A 147 -3.20 14.51 -0.69
C ASN A 147 -2.45 15.66 -1.38
N GLU A 148 -1.75 15.37 -2.47
CA GLU A 148 -0.98 16.34 -3.26
C GLU A 148 -1.80 16.99 -4.38
N ASN A 149 -3.08 16.63 -4.54
CA ASN A 149 -3.98 17.31 -5.49
C ASN A 149 -4.69 18.54 -4.90
N ASN A 150 -4.09 19.21 -3.90
CA ASN A 150 -4.60 20.48 -3.35
C ASN A 150 -3.91 21.67 -3.99
#